data_AF-A0AAV2D8F4-F1
#
_entry.id   AF-A0AAV2D8F4-F1
#
_cell.length_a   1.000
_cell.length_b   1.000
_cell.length_c   1.000
_cell.angle_alpha   90.00
_cell.angle_beta   90.00
_cell.angle_gamma   90.00
#
_symmetry.space_group_name_H-M   'P 1'
#
loop_
_entity.id
_entity.type
_entity.pdbx_description
1 polymer ?
#
loop_
_entity_poly.entity_id
_entity_poly.type
_entity_poly.pdbx_seq_one_letter_code
_entity_poly.pdbx_strand_id
1 'polypeptide(L)'
;MVCLYVDDLIYTGTSQHMIEEFTSAMIKEFEMTDLGLMKYFLGIQVKQSPGEIFISQEKYTEDMLKRFHMTTCKQISTAMALNEKLQRNDGAEKSMESCTEVLSGHSFT
;
A
#
# COMPACT_ATOMS: atom_id res chain seq x y z
N MET A 1 -11.06 -3.43 13.15
CA MET A 1 -11.63 -3.33 11.79
C MET A 1 -11.41 -4.65 11.09
N VAL A 2 -12.40 -5.12 10.34
CA VAL A 2 -12.35 -6.37 9.58
C VAL A 2 -12.76 -6.06 8.13
N CYS A 3 -12.01 -6.61 7.18
CA CYS A 3 -12.25 -6.50 5.74
C CYS A 3 -12.20 -7.90 5.13
N LEU A 4 -13.11 -8.15 4.19
CA LEU A 4 -13.21 -9.43 3.48
C LEU A 4 -13.01 -9.17 1.99
N TYR A 5 -12.11 -9.93 1.37
CA TYR A 5 -11.91 -9.93 -0.06
C TYR A 5 -11.83 -11.37 -0.58
N VAL A 6 -12.89 -11.83 -1.24
CA VAL A 6 -13.01 -13.21 -1.71
C VAL A 6 -12.74 -14.20 -0.55
N ASP A 7 -11.61 -14.90 -0.59
CA ASP A 7 -11.20 -15.89 0.41
C ASP A 7 -10.29 -15.31 1.51
N ASP A 8 -9.83 -14.07 1.36
CA ASP A 8 -8.91 -13.42 2.29
C ASP A 8 -9.66 -12.56 3.32
N LEU A 9 -9.41 -12.84 4.61
CA LEU A 9 -9.86 -12.04 5.74
C LEU A 9 -8.70 -11.17 6.26
N ILE A 10 -8.87 -9.85 6.19
CA ILE A 10 -7.92 -8.88 6.73
C ILE A 10 -8.54 -8.27 7.98
N TYR A 11 -7.79 -8.29 9.09
CA TYR A 11 -8.23 -7.67 10.33
C TYR A 11 -7.12 -6.82 10.94
N THR A 12 -7.54 -5.81 11.70
CA THR A 12 -6.65 -4.93 12.45
C THR A 12 -7.31 -4.52 13.76
N GLY A 13 -6.50 -4.40 14.81
CA GLY A 13 -6.91 -4.05 16.16
C GLY A 13 -5.81 -3.32 16.92
N THR A 14 -6.18 -2.60 17.96
CA THR A 14 -5.24 -1.84 18.81
C THR A 14 -4.65 -2.68 19.94
N SER A 15 -5.29 -3.78 20.30
CA SER A 15 -4.87 -4.70 21.35
C SER A 15 -4.50 -6.05 20.74
N GLN A 16 -3.28 -6.50 21.06
CA GLN A 16 -2.78 -7.80 20.64
C GLN A 16 -3.64 -8.95 21.17
N HIS A 17 -4.10 -8.85 22.42
CA HIS A 17 -4.98 -9.86 23.03
C HIS A 17 -6.30 -10.02 22.28
N MET A 18 -6.93 -8.89 21.89
CA MET A 18 -8.19 -8.95 21.13
C MET A 18 -7.99 -9.56 19.75
N ILE A 19 -6.84 -9.32 19.12
CA ILE A 19 -6.48 -9.92 17.84
C ILE A 19 -6.36 -11.45 18.01
N GLU A 20 -5.63 -11.91 19.02
CA GLU A 20 -5.40 -13.33 19.28
C GLU A 20 -6.71 -14.09 19.60
N GLU A 21 -7.59 -13.50 20.41
CA GLU A 21 -8.92 -14.05 20.68
C GLU A 21 -9.77 -14.12 19.41
N PHE A 22 -9.77 -13.05 18.60
CA PHE A 22 -10.50 -13.00 17.34
C PHE A 22 -9.99 -14.06 16.36
N THR A 23 -8.67 -14.17 16.18
CA THR A 23 -8.04 -15.18 15.33
C THR A 23 -8.42 -16.59 15.79
N SER A 24 -8.36 -16.85 17.10
CA SER A 24 -8.72 -18.15 17.67
C SER A 24 -10.19 -18.51 17.45
N ALA A 25 -11.09 -17.54 17.62
CA ALA A 25 -12.52 -17.74 17.36
C ALA A 25 -12.78 -18.02 15.87
N MET A 26 -12.14 -17.28 14.97
CA MET A 26 -12.34 -17.43 13.54
C MET A 26 -11.79 -18.75 12.99
N ILE A 27 -10.62 -19.21 13.45
CA ILE A 27 -10.05 -20.53 13.09
C ILE A 27 -10.91 -21.68 13.62
N LYS A 28 -11.61 -21.48 14.75
CA LYS A 28 -12.48 -22.51 15.33
C LYS A 28 -13.79 -22.65 14.54
N GLU A 29 -14.38 -21.53 14.13
CA GLU A 29 -15.68 -21.52 13.44
C GLU A 29 -15.56 -21.75 11.93
N PHE A 30 -14.41 -21.40 11.33
CA PHE A 30 -14.16 -21.52 9.90
C PHE A 30 -12.86 -22.28 9.63
N GLU A 31 -12.83 -23.08 8.55
CA GLU A 31 -11.59 -23.68 8.03
C GLU A 31 -10.68 -22.60 7.43
N MET A 32 -10.02 -21.83 8.29
CA MET A 32 -9.10 -20.77 7.92
C MET A 32 -7.74 -20.96 8.58
N THR A 33 -6.71 -20.40 7.95
CA THR A 33 -5.33 -20.41 8.46
C THR A 33 -4.87 -18.97 8.66
N ASP A 34 -4.26 -18.68 9.80
CA ASP A 34 -3.61 -17.40 10.02
C ASP A 34 -2.33 -17.30 9.20
N LEU A 35 -2.26 -16.28 8.33
CA LEU A 35 -1.10 -15.99 7.50
C LEU A 35 -0.14 -14.98 8.15
N GLY A 36 -0.51 -14.45 9.32
CA GLY A 36 0.22 -13.43 10.05
C GLY A 36 0.14 -12.04 9.39
N LEU A 37 1.22 -11.27 9.51
CA LEU A 37 1.25 -9.90 8.99
C LEU A 37 1.15 -9.87 7.46
N MET A 38 0.18 -9.12 6.96
CA MET A 38 -0.02 -8.84 5.53
C MET A 38 1.24 -8.20 4.91
N LYS A 39 1.83 -8.89 3.93
CA LYS A 39 3.00 -8.42 3.16
C LYS A 39 2.65 -8.00 1.74
N TYR A 40 1.58 -8.56 1.19
CA TYR A 40 1.09 -8.25 -0.15
C TYR A 40 -0.43 -8.23 -0.15
N PHE A 41 -1.02 -7.27 -0.84
CA PHE A 41 -2.46 -7.19 -1.07
C PHE A 41 -2.71 -6.71 -2.51
N LEU A 42 -3.48 -7.47 -3.30
CA LEU A 42 -3.75 -7.17 -4.72
C LEU A 42 -2.49 -6.90 -5.57
N GLY A 43 -1.37 -7.56 -5.25
CA GLY A 43 -0.08 -7.34 -5.93
C GLY A 43 0.69 -6.11 -5.46
N ILE A 44 0.17 -5.35 -4.49
CA ILE A 44 0.85 -4.23 -3.84
C ILE A 44 1.60 -4.74 -2.61
N GLN A 45 2.86 -4.33 -2.45
CA GLN A 45 3.66 -4.70 -1.29
C GLN A 45 3.29 -3.81 -0.09
N VAL A 46 3.12 -4.43 1.07
CA VAL A 46 2.82 -3.78 2.34
C VAL A 46 3.97 -4.04 3.30
N LYS A 47 4.59 -2.98 3.79
CA LYS A 47 5.66 -3.00 4.81
C LYS A 47 5.07 -2.40 6.09
N GLN A 48 4.97 -3.21 7.14
CA GLN A 48 4.38 -2.80 8.41
C GLN A 48 5.50 -2.58 9.44
N SER A 49 5.46 -1.42 10.09
CA SER A 49 6.37 -1.00 11.17
C SER A 49 5.52 -0.55 12.38
N PRO A 50 6.10 -0.45 13.59
CA PRO A 50 5.35 0.02 14.76
C PRO A 50 4.75 1.41 14.50
N GLY A 51 3.41 1.48 14.44
CA GLY A 51 2.66 2.72 14.21
C GLY A 51 2.57 3.18 12.75
N GLU A 52 3.18 2.48 11.80
CA GLU A 52 3.25 2.92 10.39
C GLU A 52 2.99 1.76 9.43
N ILE A 53 2.21 2.05 8.38
CA ILE A 53 1.99 1.13 7.26
C ILE A 53 2.51 1.82 6.01
N PHE A 54 3.53 1.22 5.39
CA PHE A 54 4.11 1.69 4.14
C PHE A 54 3.66 0.80 2.98
N ILE A 55 3.16 1.43 1.92
CA ILE A 55 2.71 0.75 0.72
C ILE A 55 3.75 0.98 -0.38
N SER A 56 4.26 -0.10 -0.97
CA SER A 56 5.29 -0.07 -2.01
C SER A 56 4.83 -0.82 -3.26
N GLN A 57 5.17 -0.27 -4.43
CA GLN A 57 5.06 -0.95 -5.72
C GLN A 57 6.44 -1.11 -6.39
N GLU A 58 7.51 -1.07 -5.59
CA GLU A 58 8.89 -1.25 -6.05
C GLU A 58 9.04 -2.52 -6.89
N LYS A 59 8.59 -3.67 -6.38
CA LYS A 59 8.62 -4.95 -7.09
C LYS A 59 7.81 -4.92 -8.40
N TYR A 60 6.60 -4.36 -8.38
CA TYR A 60 5.79 -4.21 -9.59
C TYR A 60 6.51 -3.35 -10.64
N THR A 61 7.14 -2.26 -10.20
CA THR A 61 7.90 -1.35 -11.08
C THR A 61 9.10 -2.07 -11.69
N GLU A 62 9.86 -2.81 -10.89
CA GLU A 62 10.99 -3.62 -11.39
C GLU A 62 10.54 -4.68 -12.40
N ASP A 63 9.47 -5.41 -12.10
CA ASP A 63 8.95 -6.46 -12.96
C ASP A 63 8.41 -5.86 -14.28
N MET A 64 7.79 -4.68 -14.22
CA MET A 64 7.36 -3.93 -15.39
C MET A 64 8.56 -3.50 -16.26
N LEU A 65 9.60 -2.93 -15.66
CA LEU A 65 10.80 -2.51 -16.39
C LEU A 65 11.51 -3.71 -17.04
N LYS A 66 11.60 -4.85 -16.34
CA LYS A 66 12.14 -6.10 -16.91
C LYS A 66 11.30 -6.58 -18.09
N ARG A 67 9.97 -6.59 -17.95
CA ARG A 67 9.04 -7.03 -19.02
C ARG A 67 9.22 -6.24 -20.31
N PHE A 68 9.44 -4.92 -20.23
CA PHE A 68 9.64 -4.06 -21.40
C PHE A 68 11.11 -3.84 -21.77
N HIS A 69 12.04 -4.54 -21.10
CA HIS A 69 13.49 -4.45 -21.33
C HIS A 69 14.02 -3.02 -21.11
N MET A 70 13.40 -2.31 -20.17
CA MET A 70 13.68 -0.92 -19.82
C MET A 70 14.59 -0.76 -18.58
N THR A 71 15.24 -1.84 -18.13
CA THR A 71 16.10 -1.83 -16.94
C THR A 71 17.33 -0.94 -17.06
N THR A 72 17.79 -0.68 -18.30
CA THR A 72 18.94 0.18 -18.61
C THR A 72 18.54 1.54 -19.19
N CYS A 73 17.24 1.82 -19.29
CA CYS A 73 16.75 3.09 -19.81
C CYS A 73 17.15 4.25 -18.89
N LYS A 74 17.49 5.39 -19.50
CA LYS A 74 17.83 6.61 -18.75
C LYS A 74 16.62 7.04 -17.91
N GLN A 75 16.84 7.18 -16.61
CA GLN A 75 15.82 7.70 -15.71
C GLN A 75 15.43 9.12 -16.14
N ILE A 76 14.16 9.30 -16.47
CA ILE A 76 13.54 10.61 -16.65
C ILE A 76 12.65 10.81 -15.44
N SER A 77 12.69 12.00 -14.84
CA SER A 77 11.74 12.38 -13.79
C SER A 77 10.35 12.47 -14.40
N THR A 78 9.66 11.34 -14.43
CA THR A 78 8.23 11.29 -14.73
C THR A 78 7.56 11.29 -13.38
N ALA A 79 7.12 12.46 -12.93
CA ALA A 79 6.29 12.53 -11.74
C ALA A 79 5.07 11.63 -11.98
N MET A 80 4.92 10.60 -11.15
CA MET A 80 3.64 9.92 -11.02
C MET A 80 2.63 11.02 -10.68
N ALA A 81 1.52 11.14 -11.41
CA ALA A 81 0.51 12.15 -11.12
C ALA A 81 -0.03 11.89 -9.71
N LEU A 82 0.55 12.56 -8.72
CA LEU A 82 0.24 12.38 -7.29
C LEU A 82 -1.04 13.11 -6.88
N ASN A 83 -1.75 13.74 -7.82
CA ASN A 83 -2.82 14.70 -7.56
C ASN A 83 -4.16 14.36 -8.22
N GLU A 84 -4.45 13.11 -8.52
CA GLU A 84 -5.87 12.69 -8.58
C GLU A 84 -6.30 12.44 -7.13
N LYS A 85 -6.79 13.49 -6.46
CA LYS A 85 -7.59 13.28 -5.24
C LYS A 85 -8.69 12.30 -5.64
N LEU A 86 -8.77 11.14 -4.99
CA LEU A 86 -9.93 10.25 -5.10
C LEU A 86 -11.14 10.99 -4.49
N GLN A 87 -11.72 11.89 -5.26
CA GLN A 87 -12.95 12.56 -4.93
C GLN A 87 -14.09 11.59 -5.28
N ARG A 88 -15.00 11.34 -4.34
CA ARG A 88 -16.31 10.81 -4.70
C ARG A 88 -17.06 11.95 -5.39
N ASN A 89 -16.86 12.13 -6.69
CA ASN A 89 -17.68 13.04 -7.48
C ASN A 89 -17.81 12.54 -8.92
N ASP A 90 -19.04 12.20 -9.30
CA ASP A 90 -19.46 11.84 -10.65
C ASP A 90 -19.51 13.07 -11.58
N GLY A 91 -18.38 13.76 -11.78
CA GLY A 91 -18.38 14.98 -12.59
C GLY A 91 -16.98 15.45 -12.97
N ALA A 92 -16.71 15.46 -14.28
CA ALA A 92 -15.45 15.86 -14.91
C ALA A 92 -15.09 17.35 -14.69
N GLU A 93 -13.79 17.65 -14.52
CA GLU A 93 -12.98 18.51 -15.41
C GLU A 93 -11.51 18.64 -14.93
N LYS A 94 -10.59 18.78 -15.90
CA LYS A 94 -9.13 18.82 -15.73
C LYS A 94 -8.62 20.23 -15.43
N SER A 95 -7.55 20.35 -14.63
CA SER A 95 -6.47 21.32 -14.89
C SER A 95 -5.17 20.92 -14.21
N MET A 96 -4.08 21.01 -14.96
CA MET A 96 -2.71 20.71 -14.60
C MET A 96 -2.03 21.97 -14.07
N GLU A 97 -1.53 21.95 -12.83
CA GLU A 97 -0.61 22.98 -12.31
C GLU A 97 0.54 22.32 -11.52
N SER A 98 1.74 22.79 -11.85
CA SER A 98 3.05 22.32 -11.39
C SER A 98 3.46 23.05 -10.12
N CYS A 99 3.96 22.34 -9.10
CA CYS A 99 4.75 22.95 -8.04
C CYS A 99 6.00 22.10 -7.73
N THR A 100 7.14 22.64 -8.13
CA THR A 100 8.48 22.28 -7.69
C THR A 100 8.72 22.80 -6.28
N GLU A 101 9.13 21.96 -5.32
CA GLU A 101 9.99 22.42 -4.22
C GLU A 101 11.07 21.39 -3.88
N VAL A 102 12.27 21.94 -3.71
CA VAL A 102 13.57 21.30 -3.63
C VAL A 102 13.83 20.84 -2.21
N LEU A 103 14.28 19.59 -2.04
CA LEU A 103 14.89 19.14 -0.79
C LEU A 103 16.24 19.86 -0.62
N SER A 104 16.24 20.99 0.09
CA SER A 104 17.44 21.50 0.75
C SER A 104 17.28 21.27 2.24
N GLY A 105 18.01 20.28 2.75
CA GLY A 105 18.05 19.98 4.18
C GLY A 105 18.53 21.17 4.99
N HIS A 106 18.07 21.25 6.23
CA HIS A 106 18.81 21.84 7.35
C HIS A 106 18.42 21.07 8.63
N SER A 107 19.43 20.81 9.44
CA SER A 107 19.43 20.06 10.69
C SER A 107 18.36 20.53 11.68
N PHE A 108 17.76 19.58 12.39
CA PHE A 108 17.12 19.83 13.68
C PHE A 108 18.21 19.99 14.76
N THR A 109 18.43 21.23 15.17
CA THR A 109 18.58 21.63 16.58
C THR A 109 17.78 22.90 16.78
#